data_AF-A0A7S3H7M2-F1
#
_entry.id   AF-A0A7S3H7M2-F1
#
_cell.length_a   1.000
_cell.length_b   1.000
_cell.length_c   1.000
_cell.angle_alpha   90.00
_cell.angle_beta   90.00
_cell.angle_gamma   90.00
#
_symmetry.space_group_name_H-M   'P 1'
#
loop_
_entity.id
_entity.type
_entity.pdbx_description
1 polymer ?
#
loop_
_entity_poly.entity_id
_entity_poly.type
_entity_poly.pdbx_seq_one_letter_code
_entity_poly.pdbx_strand_id
1 'polypeptide(L)'
;PRLAEIPFDSATKYMATSHALAPELSALAPESAGGSKIVLIKGAPEKVLSFCYPPSSSAEEAIRRAAWRSHADDLAKQGMRVLGLAFRVVPGDFVLGQTLAAAGDSILERCQMSCLLGIIDPPR
;
A
#
# COMPACT_ATOMS: atom_id res chain seq x y z
N PRO A 1 -2.01 4.45 17.74
CA PRO A 1 -2.76 3.18 17.95
C PRO A 1 -3.42 2.70 16.64
N ARG A 2 -3.68 1.38 16.48
CA ARG A 2 -4.38 0.79 15.32
C ARG A 2 -5.89 0.90 15.49
N LEU A 3 -6.61 1.29 14.43
CA LEU A 3 -8.07 1.43 14.42
C LEU A 3 -8.78 0.22 13.81
N ALA A 4 -8.25 -0.32 12.72
CA ALA A 4 -8.76 -1.52 12.06
C ALA A 4 -7.67 -2.19 11.21
N GLU A 5 -7.89 -3.44 10.82
CA GLU A 5 -6.97 -4.18 9.93
C GLU A 5 -7.71 -5.12 8.97
N ILE A 6 -7.05 -5.36 7.83
CA ILE A 6 -7.26 -6.50 6.95
C ILE A 6 -6.01 -7.37 7.14
N PRO A 7 -6.12 -8.54 7.80
CA PRO A 7 -4.98 -9.41 8.01
C PRO A 7 -4.43 -9.93 6.68
N PHE A 8 -3.18 -10.40 6.71
CA PHE A 8 -2.62 -11.04 5.53
C PHE A 8 -3.40 -12.30 5.17
N ASP A 9 -3.80 -12.39 3.90
CA ASP A 9 -4.39 -13.59 3.32
C ASP A 9 -3.60 -14.00 2.07
N SER A 10 -3.35 -15.31 1.91
CA SER A 10 -2.51 -15.82 0.83
C SER A 10 -3.14 -15.71 -0.56
N ALA A 11 -4.48 -15.64 -0.65
CA ALA A 11 -5.19 -15.43 -1.90
C ALA A 11 -5.10 -13.95 -2.32
N THR A 12 -5.23 -13.02 -1.37
CA THR A 12 -5.16 -11.58 -1.66
C THR A 12 -3.73 -11.04 -1.71
N LYS A 13 -2.78 -11.67 -1.01
CA LYS A 13 -1.34 -11.36 -0.95
C LYS A 13 -0.99 -9.98 -0.39
N TYR A 14 -1.84 -9.41 0.46
CA TYR A 14 -1.54 -8.17 1.16
C TYR A 14 -2.16 -8.14 2.56
N MET A 15 -1.69 -7.20 3.39
CA MET A 15 -2.25 -6.79 4.66
C MET A 15 -2.41 -5.27 4.63
N ALA A 16 -3.46 -4.75 5.26
CA ALA A 16 -3.65 -3.32 5.45
C ALA A 16 -4.05 -2.99 6.90
N THR A 17 -3.58 -1.86 7.42
CA THR A 17 -4.00 -1.35 8.74
C THR A 17 -4.38 0.12 8.64
N SER A 18 -5.36 0.55 9.43
CA SER A 18 -5.76 1.96 9.50
C SER A 18 -5.42 2.56 10.86
N HIS A 19 -5.05 3.84 10.83
CA HIS A 19 -4.60 4.61 11.99
C HIS A 19 -5.11 6.05 11.89
N ALA A 20 -5.23 6.75 13.01
CA ALA A 20 -5.35 8.20 12.99
C ALA A 20 -4.08 8.79 12.38
N LEU A 21 -4.21 9.82 11.53
CA LEU A 21 -3.05 10.50 10.98
C LEU A 21 -2.34 11.28 12.08
N ALA A 22 -1.04 11.05 12.22
CA ALA A 22 -0.23 11.76 13.20
C ALA A 22 -0.05 13.25 12.79
N PRO A 23 -0.03 14.21 13.74
CA PRO A 23 0.13 15.63 13.43
C PRO A 23 1.36 15.95 12.58
N GLU A 24 2.45 15.22 12.78
CA GLU A 24 3.72 15.37 12.07
C GLU A 24 3.63 14.94 10.60
N LEU A 25 2.64 14.11 10.27
CA LEU A 25 2.36 13.63 8.91
C LEU A 25 1.20 14.40 8.26
N SER A 26 0.74 15.50 8.86
CA SER A 26 -0.37 16.32 8.34
C SER A 26 -0.09 16.88 6.94
N ALA A 27 1.17 17.11 6.57
CA ALA A 27 1.56 17.51 5.22
C ALA A 27 1.24 16.47 4.13
N LEU A 28 0.98 15.21 4.50
CA LEU A 28 0.53 14.16 3.58
C LEU A 28 -0.98 14.21 3.33
N ALA A 29 -1.74 14.93 4.16
CA ALA A 29 -3.17 15.07 4.01
C ALA A 29 -3.51 16.12 2.93
N PRO A 30 -4.48 15.85 2.05
CA PRO A 30 -5.01 16.89 1.18
C PRO A 30 -5.71 17.95 2.01
N GLU A 31 -5.57 19.23 1.61
CA GLU A 31 -6.14 20.38 2.34
C GLU A 31 -7.67 20.28 2.52
N SER A 32 -8.35 19.53 1.64
CA SER A 32 -9.78 19.30 1.67
C SER A 32 -10.25 18.24 2.69
N ALA A 33 -9.34 17.59 3.42
CA ALA A 33 -9.71 16.52 4.34
C ALA A 33 -10.11 17.06 5.72
N GLY A 34 -11.41 17.08 6.01
CA GLY A 34 -11.96 17.28 7.37
C GLY A 34 -11.61 16.11 8.28
N GLY A 35 -10.42 16.16 8.88
CA GLY A 35 -9.83 15.04 9.61
C GLY A 35 -9.28 13.95 8.68
N SER A 36 -8.18 13.32 9.07
CA SER A 36 -7.49 12.34 8.24
C SER A 36 -7.11 11.08 9.02
N LYS A 37 -7.26 9.94 8.35
CA LYS A 37 -6.69 8.65 8.74
C LYS A 37 -5.63 8.26 7.71
N ILE A 38 -4.74 7.36 8.11
CA ILE A 38 -3.78 6.75 7.20
C ILE A 38 -4.00 5.25 7.13
N VAL A 39 -4.07 4.72 5.92
CA VAL A 39 -4.05 3.30 5.63
C VAL A 39 -2.63 2.93 5.22
N LEU A 40 -2.03 1.97 5.92
CA LEU A 40 -0.72 1.42 5.63
C LEU A 40 -0.90 0.03 5.03
N ILE A 41 -0.20 -0.25 3.95
CA ILE A 41 -0.30 -1.51 3.20
C ILE A 41 1.07 -2.15 3.10
N LYS A 42 1.12 -3.47 3.33
CA LYS A 42 2.28 -4.31 3.00
C LYS A 42 1.82 -5.58 2.29
N GLY A 43 2.59 -6.07 1.34
CA GLY A 43 2.24 -7.28 0.63
C GLY A 43 3.22 -7.66 -0.47
N ALA A 44 2.82 -8.60 -1.31
CA ALA A 44 3.57 -8.93 -2.51
C ALA A 44 3.75 -7.67 -3.39
N PRO A 45 4.96 -7.40 -3.92
CA PRO A 45 5.22 -6.21 -4.73
C PRO A 45 4.21 -6.03 -5.87
N GLU A 46 3.79 -7.12 -6.51
CA GLU A 46 2.81 -7.14 -7.59
C GLU A 46 1.45 -6.60 -7.17
N LYS A 47 0.99 -7.02 -5.99
CA LYS A 47 -0.30 -6.62 -5.46
C LYS A 47 -0.27 -5.17 -5.03
N VAL A 48 0.78 -4.74 -4.31
CA VAL A 48 0.90 -3.35 -3.85
C VAL A 48 1.04 -2.39 -5.03
N LEU A 49 1.80 -2.76 -6.07
CA LEU A 49 1.89 -1.94 -7.29
C LEU A 49 0.57 -1.84 -8.04
N SER A 50 -0.32 -2.83 -7.95
CA SER A 50 -1.66 -2.72 -8.54
C SER A 50 -2.53 -1.67 -7.84
N PHE A 51 -2.32 -1.45 -6.54
CA PHE A 51 -2.97 -0.39 -5.79
C PHE A 51 -2.37 0.99 -6.08
N CYS A 52 -1.06 1.06 -6.29
CA CYS A 52 -0.39 2.35 -6.53
C CYS A 52 -0.56 2.83 -7.98
N TYR A 53 -0.59 1.90 -8.93
CA TYR A 53 -0.61 2.18 -10.36
C TYR A 53 -1.67 1.28 -11.06
N PRO A 54 -2.97 1.59 -10.90
CA PRO A 54 -4.05 0.82 -11.54
C PRO A 54 -4.00 0.94 -13.07
N PRO A 55 -4.74 0.09 -13.83
CA PRO A 55 -4.76 0.13 -15.29
C PRO A 55 -5.16 1.48 -15.91
N SER A 56 -5.88 2.32 -15.16
CA SER A 56 -6.29 3.68 -15.53
C SER A 56 -5.19 4.74 -15.33
N SER A 57 -3.98 4.34 -14.93
CA SER A 57 -2.87 5.26 -14.71
C SER A 57 -2.35 5.88 -16.01
N SER A 58 -1.71 7.05 -15.89
CA SER A 58 -1.03 7.72 -16.98
C SER A 58 0.17 6.92 -17.52
N ALA A 59 0.66 7.29 -18.70
CA ALA A 59 1.87 6.67 -19.28
C ALA A 59 3.10 6.84 -18.37
N GLU A 60 3.23 7.99 -17.71
CA GLU A 60 4.33 8.24 -16.78
C GLU A 60 4.26 7.32 -15.54
N GLU A 61 3.06 7.14 -14.98
CA GLU A 61 2.82 6.20 -13.88
C GLU A 61 3.07 4.75 -14.30
N ALA A 62 2.74 4.37 -15.54
CA ALA A 62 3.06 3.05 -16.07
C ALA A 62 4.57 2.81 -16.15
N ILE A 63 5.36 3.81 -16.53
CA ILE A 63 6.83 3.75 -16.51
C ILE A 63 7.33 3.59 -15.06
N ARG A 64 6.80 4.36 -14.11
CA ARG A 64 7.14 4.24 -12.68
C ARG A 64 6.81 2.85 -12.14
N ARG A 65 5.65 2.30 -12.50
CA ARG A 65 5.24 0.93 -12.14
C ARG A 65 6.23 -0.11 -12.66
N ALA A 66 6.66 0.02 -13.92
CA ALA A 66 7.64 -0.88 -14.52
C ALA A 66 9.01 -0.79 -13.83
N ALA A 67 9.45 0.41 -13.48
CA ALA A 67 10.67 0.61 -12.72
C ALA A 67 10.60 -0.10 -11.36
N TRP A 68 9.53 0.10 -10.58
CA TRP A 68 9.36 -0.60 -9.29
C TRP A 68 9.34 -2.13 -9.44
N ARG A 69 8.66 -2.66 -10.47
CA ARG A 69 8.66 -4.09 -10.76
C ARG A 69 10.09 -4.59 -10.98
N SER A 70 10.87 -3.91 -11.82
CA SER A 70 12.26 -4.31 -12.10
C SER A 70 13.11 -4.34 -10.82
N HIS A 71 12.98 -3.34 -9.95
CA HIS A 71 13.72 -3.33 -8.67
C HIS A 71 13.30 -4.47 -7.74
N ALA A 72 12.00 -4.81 -7.71
CA ALA A 72 11.53 -5.95 -6.93
C ALA A 72 12.09 -7.28 -7.46
N ASP A 73 12.14 -7.44 -8.79
CA ASP A 73 12.71 -8.62 -9.44
C ASP A 73 14.22 -8.75 -9.15
N ASP A 74 14.95 -7.63 -9.14
CA ASP A 74 16.39 -7.63 -8.85
C ASP A 74 16.71 -7.97 -7.39
N LEU A 75 15.86 -7.55 -6.44
CA LEU A 75 15.96 -7.99 -5.05
C LEU A 75 15.65 -9.48 -4.93
N ALA A 76 14.61 -9.96 -5.63
CA ALA A 76 14.22 -11.37 -5.60
C ALA A 76 15.30 -12.30 -6.19
N LYS A 77 15.99 -11.87 -7.27
CA LYS A 77 17.13 -12.61 -7.86
C LYS A 77 18.29 -12.81 -6.88
N GLN A 78 18.42 -11.95 -5.88
CA GLN A 78 19.41 -12.09 -4.81
C GLN A 78 18.94 -13.04 -3.69
N GLY A 79 17.83 -13.76 -3.88
CA GLY A 79 17.29 -14.70 -2.90
C GLY A 79 16.51 -14.03 -1.75
N MET A 80 16.20 -12.75 -1.86
CA MET A 80 15.45 -12.03 -0.82
C MET A 80 13.94 -12.26 -0.95
N ARG A 81 13.24 -12.35 0.18
CA ARG A 81 11.78 -12.16 0.23
C ARG A 81 11.47 -10.67 0.13
N VAL A 82 10.80 -10.26 -0.93
CA VAL A 82 10.52 -8.85 -1.21
C VAL A 82 9.08 -8.49 -0.79
N LEU A 83 8.92 -7.36 -0.11
CA LEU A 83 7.62 -6.77 0.23
C LEU A 83 7.51 -5.37 -0.40
N GLY A 84 6.35 -5.06 -0.96
CA GLY A 84 5.98 -3.68 -1.28
C GLY A 84 5.32 -3.02 -0.08
N LEU A 85 5.70 -1.77 0.20
CA LEU A 85 5.10 -0.93 1.23
C LEU A 85 4.48 0.31 0.58
N ALA A 86 3.23 0.59 0.93
CA ALA A 86 2.50 1.74 0.43
C ALA A 86 1.60 2.33 1.50
N PHE A 87 1.13 3.54 1.28
CA PHE A 87 0.15 4.17 2.15
C PHE A 87 -0.87 4.98 1.38
N ARG A 88 -2.00 5.29 2.02
CA ARG A 88 -2.99 6.23 1.52
C ARG A 88 -3.56 7.03 2.68
N VAL A 89 -3.57 8.36 2.54
CA VAL A 89 -4.34 9.22 3.44
C VAL A 89 -5.79 9.22 2.97
N VAL A 90 -6.71 9.00 3.92
CA VAL A 90 -8.14 8.87 3.68
C VAL A 90 -8.90 9.78 4.63
N PRO A 91 -10.14 10.20 4.28
CA PRO A 91 -10.98 11.00 5.16
C PRO A 91 -11.20 10.39 6.55
N GLY A 92 -11.49 11.23 7.54
CA GLY A 92 -11.69 10.82 8.94
C GLY A 92 -12.85 9.84 9.15
N ASP A 93 -13.86 9.85 8.29
CA ASP A 93 -15.01 8.94 8.30
C ASP A 93 -14.73 7.58 7.61
N PHE A 94 -13.57 7.41 6.99
CA PHE A 94 -13.18 6.15 6.37
C PHE A 94 -13.07 5.00 7.39
N VAL A 95 -13.73 3.87 7.12
CA VAL A 95 -13.70 2.67 7.98
C VAL A 95 -13.16 1.48 7.19
N LEU A 96 -11.88 1.14 7.43
CA LEU A 96 -11.23 -0.02 6.81
C LEU A 96 -12.01 -1.30 7.15
N GLY A 97 -12.24 -2.16 6.15
CA GLY A 97 -13.07 -3.36 6.26
C GLY A 97 -14.52 -3.14 5.82
N GLN A 98 -15.25 -2.19 6.41
CA GLN A 98 -16.61 -1.85 5.96
C GLN A 98 -16.60 -1.27 4.54
N THR A 99 -15.71 -0.31 4.28
CA THR A 99 -15.58 0.28 2.95
C THR A 99 -15.04 -0.74 1.93
N LEU A 100 -14.21 -1.69 2.38
CA LEU A 100 -13.75 -2.81 1.55
C LEU A 100 -14.89 -3.76 1.19
N ALA A 101 -15.77 -4.10 2.13
CA ALA A 101 -16.91 -4.97 1.87
C ALA A 101 -17.89 -4.35 0.85
N ALA A 102 -18.00 -3.02 0.83
CA ALA A 102 -18.89 -2.31 -0.09
C ALA A 102 -18.29 -2.10 -1.50
N ALA A 103 -17.00 -1.80 -1.61
CA ALA A 103 -16.36 -1.37 -2.85
C ALA A 103 -15.23 -2.31 -3.35
N GLY A 104 -14.94 -3.36 -2.60
CA GLY A 104 -13.81 -4.25 -2.83
C GLY A 104 -12.45 -3.54 -2.73
N ASP A 105 -11.44 -4.17 -3.31
CA ASP A 105 -10.05 -3.70 -3.33
C ASP A 105 -9.85 -2.34 -4.03
N SER A 106 -10.82 -1.89 -4.84
CA SER A 106 -10.76 -0.59 -5.54
C SER A 106 -10.59 0.60 -4.57
N ILE A 107 -11.04 0.43 -3.31
CA ILE A 107 -10.87 1.44 -2.27
C ILE A 107 -9.41 1.67 -1.88
N LEU A 108 -8.53 0.72 -2.21
CA LEU A 108 -7.10 0.82 -1.99
C LEU A 108 -6.35 1.32 -3.23
N GLU A 109 -7.03 1.61 -4.35
CA GLU A 109 -6.37 2.23 -5.50
C GLU A 109 -5.81 3.62 -5.18
N ARG A 110 -4.85 4.09 -5.98
CA ARG A 110 -4.15 5.37 -5.80
C ARG A 110 -3.41 5.46 -4.46
N CYS A 111 -2.93 4.33 -3.95
CA CYS A 111 -1.93 4.34 -2.89
C CYS A 111 -0.63 4.97 -3.37
N GLN A 112 0.10 5.59 -2.45
CA GLN A 112 1.45 6.06 -2.70
C GLN A 112 2.43 4.95 -2.35
N MET A 113 3.19 4.51 -3.35
CA MET A 113 4.29 3.56 -3.16
C MET A 113 5.37 4.24 -2.33
N SER A 114 5.76 3.63 -1.21
CA SER A 114 6.78 4.17 -0.31
C SER A 114 8.14 3.53 -0.60
N CYS A 115 8.22 2.20 -0.50
CA CYS A 115 9.47 1.48 -0.76
C CYS A 115 9.26 -0.02 -1.02
N LEU A 116 10.32 -0.67 -1.46
CA LEU A 116 10.48 -2.12 -1.45
C LEU A 116 11.38 -2.51 -0.28
N LEU A 117 11.00 -3.55 0.45
CA LEU A 117 11.78 -4.13 1.53
C LEU A 117 12.22 -5.54 1.14
N GLY A 118 13.53 -5.75 1.00
CA GLY A 118 14.12 -7.08 0.83
C GLY A 118 14.49 -7.67 2.20
N ILE A 119 14.02 -8.87 2.48
CA ILE A 119 14.31 -9.60 3.72
C ILE A 119 15.10 -10.85 3.34
N ILE A 120 16.31 -10.98 3.87
CA ILE A 120 17.06 -12.24 3.84
C ILE A 120 16.53 -13.08 4.99
N ASP A 121 15.93 -14.24 4.69
CA ASP A 121 15.68 -15.25 5.71
C ASP A 121 17.05 -15.88 6.04
N PRO A 122 17.59 -15.71 7.27
CA PRO A 122 18.82 -16.37 7.62
C PRO A 122 18.64 -17.90 7.54
N PRO A 123 19.68 -18.66 7.18
CA PRO A 123 19.61 -20.11 7.24
C PRO A 123 19.19 -20.56 8.65
N ARG A 124 18.32 -21.58 8.71
CA ARG A 124 17.83 -22.18 9.95
C ARG A 124 18.92 -22.96 10.67
#